data_AF-A0A239VDT8-F1
#
_entry.id   AF-A0A239VDT8-F1
#
_cell.length_a   1.000
_cell.length_b   1.000
_cell.length_c   1.000
_cell.angle_alpha   90.00
_cell.angle_beta   90.00
_cell.angle_gamma   90.00
#
_symmetry.space_group_name_H-M   'P 1'
#
loop_
_entity.id
_entity.type
_entity.pdbx_description
1 polymer ?
#
loop_
_entity_poly.entity_id
_entity_poly.type
_entity_poly.pdbx_seq_one_letter_code
_entity_poly.pdbx_strand_id
1 'polypeptide(L)'
;MSKYVPWVRASVPWIFLTVGLYVWFGTQEQLMGIMFFLVGLMSWSEKETVGNPAGISGEIPDAADIKSYRAEHPGATITDAIRALQACQ
;
A
#
# COMPACT_ATOMS: atom_id res chain seq x y z
N MET A 1 -22.63 6.54 1.20
CA MET A 1 -21.35 6.80 0.50
C MET A 1 -20.73 5.46 0.13
N SER A 2 -20.47 5.25 -1.16
CA SER A 2 -20.25 3.95 -1.80
C SER A 2 -18.96 3.27 -1.35
N LYS A 3 -19.07 2.06 -0.78
CA LYS A 3 -17.95 1.19 -0.39
C LYS A 3 -17.29 0.47 -1.59
N TYR A 4 -17.73 0.73 -2.83
CA TYR A 4 -17.26 0.04 -4.05
C TYR A 4 -16.08 0.70 -4.75
N VAL A 5 -15.65 1.88 -4.33
CA VAL A 5 -14.62 2.70 -5.01
C VAL A 5 -13.17 2.19 -4.87
N PRO A 6 -12.73 1.47 -3.82
CA PRO A 6 -11.30 1.17 -3.67
C PRO A 6 -10.79 0.15 -4.70
N TRP A 7 -11.60 -0.84 -5.06
CA TRP A 7 -11.23 -1.83 -6.09
C TRP A 7 -11.13 -1.22 -7.48
N VAL A 8 -12.07 -0.34 -7.85
CA VAL A 8 -12.06 0.34 -9.14
C VAL A 8 -10.78 1.15 -9.29
N ARG A 9 -10.41 1.95 -8.28
CA ARG A 9 -9.15 2.70 -8.25
C ARG A 9 -7.92 1.80 -8.37
N ALA A 10 -7.90 0.67 -7.67
CA ALA A 10 -6.79 -0.29 -7.75
C ALA A 10 -6.64 -0.94 -9.13
N SER A 11 -7.73 -1.09 -9.89
CA SER A 11 -7.72 -1.65 -11.26
C SER A 11 -7.39 -0.63 -12.36
N VAL A 12 -7.47 0.68 -12.09
CA VAL A 12 -7.15 1.74 -13.07
C VAL A 12 -5.74 1.60 -13.67
N PRO A 13 -4.67 1.40 -12.88
CA PRO A 13 -3.32 1.23 -13.42
C PRO A 13 -3.19 0.01 -14.34
N TRP A 14 -3.82 -1.11 -13.99
CA TRP A 14 -3.79 -2.33 -14.79
C TRP A 14 -4.47 -2.16 -16.16
N ILE A 15 -5.57 -1.41 -16.20
CA ILE A 15 -6.25 -1.07 -17.45
C ILE A 15 -5.32 -0.23 -18.33
N PHE A 16 -4.67 0.80 -17.77
CA PHE A 16 -3.74 1.63 -18.55
C PHE A 16 -2.50 0.87 -19.03
N LEU A 17 -1.96 -0.03 -18.21
CA LEU A 17 -0.82 -0.87 -18.59
C LEU A 17 -1.19 -1.84 -19.72
N THR A 18 -2.35 -2.50 -19.64
CA THR A 18 -2.81 -3.44 -20.67
C THR A 18 -3.16 -2.74 -21.98
N VAL A 19 -3.81 -1.57 -21.93
CA VAL A 19 -4.06 -0.75 -23.12
C VAL A 19 -2.76 -0.23 -23.72
N GLY A 20 -1.82 0.27 -22.91
CA GLY A 20 -0.51 0.73 -23.37
C GLY A 20 0.28 -0.38 -24.05
N LEU A 21 0.26 -1.59 -23.48
CA LEU A 21 0.93 -2.77 -24.05
C LEU A 21 0.26 -3.21 -25.36
N TYR A 22 -1.07 -3.19 -25.43
CA TYR A 22 -1.82 -3.48 -26.66
C TYR A 22 -1.50 -2.46 -27.76
N VAL A 23 -1.44 -1.17 -27.44
CA VAL A 23 -1.05 -0.13 -28.41
C VAL A 23 0.39 -0.32 -28.86
N TRP A 24 1.31 -0.66 -27.95
CA TRP A 24 2.72 -0.88 -28.29
C TRP A 24 2.94 -2.03 -29.27
N PHE A 25 2.28 -3.18 -29.04
CA PHE A 25 2.46 -4.38 -29.87
C PHE A 25 1.49 -4.47 -31.04
N GLY A 26 0.29 -3.92 -30.90
CA GLY A 26 -0.79 -3.99 -31.88
C GLY A 26 -0.83 -2.82 -32.86
N THR A 27 -0.20 -1.70 -32.53
CA THR A 27 -0.10 -0.53 -33.41
C THR A 27 1.38 -0.17 -33.60
N GLN A 28 1.78 0.32 -34.78
CA GLN A 28 3.15 0.82 -34.99
C GLN A 28 3.42 2.15 -34.26
N GLU A 29 2.45 2.65 -33.49
CA GLU A 29 2.51 3.89 -32.73
C GLU A 29 3.13 3.67 -31.34
N GLN A 30 4.40 3.26 -31.32
CA GLN A 30 5.15 2.92 -30.12
C GLN A 30 5.21 4.08 -29.11
N LEU A 31 5.26 5.32 -29.60
CA LEU A 31 5.29 6.54 -28.76
C LEU A 31 4.04 6.67 -27.89
N MET A 32 2.85 6.40 -28.45
CA MET A 32 1.60 6.43 -27.65
C MET A 32 1.57 5.30 -26.62
N GLY A 33 2.03 4.10 -27.00
CA GLY A 33 2.16 2.96 -26.09
C GLY A 33 3.02 3.28 -24.86
N ILE A 34 4.18 3.92 -25.07
CA ILE A 34 5.07 4.41 -24.01
C ILE A 34 4.34 5.38 -23.09
N MET A 35 3.62 6.36 -23.64
CA MET A 35 2.92 7.36 -22.82
C MET A 35 1.87 6.74 -21.90
N PHE A 36 1.03 5.83 -22.42
CA PHE A 36 0.03 5.13 -21.60
C PHE A 36 0.67 4.23 -20.53
N PHE A 37 1.78 3.58 -20.85
CA PHE A 37 2.51 2.74 -19.91
C PHE A 37 3.11 3.58 -18.76
N LEU A 38 3.71 4.74 -19.07
CA LEU A 38 4.25 5.65 -18.06
C LEU A 38 3.16 6.25 -17.18
N VAL A 39 1.99 6.62 -17.74
CA VAL A 39 0.85 7.09 -16.94
C VAL A 39 0.34 6.00 -16.01
N GLY A 40 0.26 4.74 -16.48
CA GLY A 40 -0.07 3.59 -15.64
C GLY A 40 0.91 3.39 -14.48
N LEU A 41 2.21 3.52 -14.75
CA LEU A 41 3.26 3.45 -13.72
C LEU A 41 3.19 4.61 -12.71
N MET A 42 2.98 5.84 -13.19
CA MET A 42 2.84 6.99 -12.30
C MET A 42 1.55 6.90 -11.45
N SER A 43 0.47 6.33 -12.01
CA SER A 43 -0.76 6.05 -11.28
C SER A 43 -0.62 4.95 -10.22
N TRP A 44 0.45 4.16 -10.27
CA TRP A 44 0.81 3.18 -9.23
C TRP A 44 1.51 3.83 -8.03
N SER A 45 1.99 5.07 -8.15
CA SER A 45 2.78 5.75 -7.11
C SER A 45 1.95 6.28 -5.94
N GLU A 46 0.62 6.22 -5.99
CA GLU A 46 -0.22 6.62 -4.87
C GLU A 46 -0.39 5.45 -3.89
N LYS A 47 0.45 5.46 -2.84
CA LYS A 47 0.27 4.83 -1.52
C LYS A 47 -0.37 3.43 -1.46
N GLU A 48 0.47 2.47 -1.08
CA GLU A 48 0.15 1.30 -0.24
C GLU A 48 -1.13 0.54 -0.59
N THR A 49 -1.23 0.05 -1.84
CA THR A 49 -2.16 -1.01 -2.21
C THR A 49 -1.79 -2.37 -1.60
N VAL A 50 -0.61 -2.49 -0.99
CA VAL A 50 -0.25 -3.62 -0.14
C VAL A 50 -0.78 -3.31 1.25
N GLY A 51 -2.04 -3.70 1.50
CA GLY A 51 -2.52 -3.82 2.86
C GLY A 51 -1.48 -4.59 3.67
N ASN A 52 -0.95 -3.94 4.70
CA ASN A 52 0.09 -4.47 5.57
C ASN A 52 -0.23 -5.93 5.96
N PRO A 53 0.52 -6.94 5.46
CA PRO A 53 0.23 -8.34 5.76
C PRO A 53 0.42 -8.67 7.25
N ALA A 54 1.00 -7.75 8.03
CA ALA A 54 1.11 -7.86 9.48
C ALA A 54 -0.15 -7.40 10.24
N GLY A 55 -1.19 -6.88 9.56
CA GLY A 55 -2.43 -6.44 10.21
C GLY A 55 -2.26 -5.29 11.18
N ILE A 56 -1.14 -4.56 11.14
CA ILE A 56 -0.90 -3.37 11.96
C ILE A 56 -1.63 -2.22 11.25
N SER A 57 -2.94 -2.16 11.49
CA SER A 57 -3.81 -1.05 11.13
C SER A 57 -3.87 -0.10 12.32
N GLY A 58 -2.82 0.69 12.49
CA GLY A 58 -2.74 1.67 13.56
C GLY A 58 -1.50 2.52 13.38
N GLU A 59 -1.55 3.73 13.93
CA GLU A 59 -0.37 4.55 14.14
C GLU A 59 0.66 3.70 14.90
N ILE A 60 1.91 3.67 14.41
CA ILE A 60 2.97 2.93 15.10
C ILE A 60 3.17 3.63 16.44
N PRO A 61 2.98 2.95 17.59
CA PRO A 61 3.18 3.57 18.90
C PRO A 61 4.61 4.14 19.01
N ASP A 62 4.76 5.25 19.74
CA ASP A 62 6.06 5.90 19.89
C ASP A 62 7.10 4.92 20.48
N ALA A 63 8.35 5.02 20.02
CA ALA A 63 9.44 4.19 20.48
C ALA A 63 9.68 4.35 21.99
N ALA A 64 9.32 5.50 22.56
CA ALA A 64 9.33 5.74 24.00
C ALA A 64 8.38 4.80 24.76
N ASP A 65 7.15 4.62 24.24
CA ASP A 65 6.11 3.79 24.86
C ASP A 65 6.42 2.30 24.74
N ILE A 66 7.03 1.89 23.62
CA ILE A 66 7.51 0.50 23.44
C ILE A 66 8.62 0.19 24.45
N LYS A 67 9.50 1.16 24.70
CA LYS A 67 10.62 1.02 25.64
C LYS A 67 10.14 0.95 27.09
N SER A 68 9.15 1.77 27.48
CA SER A 68 8.55 1.71 28.82
C SER A 68 7.83 0.38 29.05
N TYR A 69 7.00 -0.06 28.09
CA TYR A 69 6.29 -1.35 28.18
C TYR A 69 7.26 -2.52 28.36
N ARG A 70 8.39 -2.52 27.64
CA ARG A 70 9.41 -3.58 27.76
C ARG A 70 10.20 -3.51 29.07
N ALA A 71 10.32 -2.32 29.67
CA ALA A 71 10.90 -2.17 31.00
C ALA A 71 9.97 -2.73 32.09
N GLU A 72 8.65 -2.55 31.94
CA GLU A 72 7.63 -3.09 32.84
C GLU A 72 7.39 -4.58 32.63
N HIS A 73 7.58 -5.09 31.41
CA HIS A 73 7.41 -6.50 31.04
C HIS A 73 8.71 -7.12 30.48
N PRO A 74 9.66 -7.49 31.38
CA PRO A 74 10.91 -8.12 30.95
C PRO A 74 10.65 -9.48 30.30
N GLY A 75 10.99 -9.59 29.01
CA GLY A 75 10.75 -10.79 28.19
C GLY A 75 9.68 -10.61 27.11
N ALA A 76 8.90 -9.52 27.15
CA ALA A 76 7.97 -9.18 26.07
C ALA A 76 8.74 -8.82 24.79
N THR A 77 8.21 -9.25 23.65
CA THR A 77 8.76 -8.89 22.34
C THR A 77 8.29 -7.50 21.92
N ILE A 78 8.97 -6.90 20.94
CA ILE A 78 8.55 -5.61 20.36
C ILE A 78 7.13 -5.72 19.79
N THR A 79 6.79 -6.86 19.19
CA THR A 79 5.45 -7.12 18.63
C THR A 79 4.38 -7.16 19.72
N ASP A 80 4.68 -7.74 20.88
CA ASP A 80 3.75 -7.75 22.01
C ASP A 80 3.51 -6.35 22.56
N ALA A 81 4.57 -5.54 22.65
CA ALA A 81 4.47 -4.14 23.06
C ALA A 81 3.60 -3.32 22.09
N ILE A 82 3.82 -3.45 20.78
CA ILE A 82 3.01 -2.76 19.77
C ILE A 82 1.54 -3.18 19.87
N ARG A 83 1.26 -4.48 20.02
CA ARG A 83 -0.11 -4.98 20.16
C ARG A 83 -0.79 -4.48 21.44
N ALA A 84 -0.07 -4.45 22.57
CA ALA A 84 -0.61 -3.98 23.84
C ALA A 84 -0.92 -2.47 23.81
N LEU A 85 -0.01 -1.68 23.23
CA LEU A 85 -0.17 -0.23 23.10
C LEU A 85 -1.32 0.13 22.14
N GLN A 86 -1.49 -0.64 21.05
CA GLN A 86 -2.61 -0.47 20.13
C GLN A 86 -3.96 -0.93 20.70
N ALA A 87 -3.97 -1.89 21.63
CA ALA A 87 -5.21 -2.33 22.30
C ALA A 87 -5.70 -1.34 23.37
N CYS A 88 -4.87 -0.37 23.77
CA CYS A 88 -5.17 0.63 24.79
C CYS A 88 -5.65 1.98 24.21
N GLN A 89 -5.58 2.15 22.88
CA GLN A 89 -6.15 3.28 22.13
C GLN A 89 -7.58 2.97 21.69
#